data_AF-A0A7D7ATB8-F1
#
_entry.id   AF-A0A7D7ATB8-F1
#
_cell.length_a   1.000
_cell.length_b   1.000
_cell.length_c   1.000
_cell.angle_alpha   90.00
_cell.angle_beta   90.00
_cell.angle_gamma   90.00
#
_symmetry.space_group_name_H-M   'P 1'
#
loop_
_entity.id
_entity.type
_entity.pdbx_description
1 polymer ?
#
loop_
_entity_poly.entity_id
_entity_poly.type
_entity_poly.pdbx_seq_one_letter_code
_entity_poly.pdbx_strand_id
1 'polypeptide(L)' 'MMQFMLYSLLFIFSITFMQMIHPLAMGLLLLIQTLLICLMTGLIAKSFWFSYILFLIFLGGMLVLFIYVTSLASNEMF' A
#
# COMPACT_ATOMS: atom_id res chain seq x y z
N MET A 1 -3.07 -14.52 -18.26
CA MET A 1 -3.19 -15.30 -17.01
C MET A 1 -2.59 -14.59 -15.80
N MET A 2 -1.33 -14.15 -15.84
CA MET A 2 -0.71 -13.44 -14.70
C MET A 2 -1.49 -12.17 -14.28
N GLN A 3 -1.93 -11.34 -15.22
CA GLN A 3 -2.73 -10.14 -14.92
C GLN A 3 -4.06 -10.48 -14.22
N PHE A 4 -4.72 -11.58 -14.59
CA PHE A 4 -5.97 -12.00 -13.95
C PHE A 4 -5.76 -12.44 -12.50
N MET A 5 -4.66 -13.16 -12.22
CA MET A 5 -4.29 -13.52 -10.85
C MET A 5 -3.97 -12.29 -9.99
N LEU A 6 -3.34 -11.27 -10.58
CA LEU A 6 -3.06 -10.03 -9.85
C LEU A 6 -4.33 -9.22 -9.58
N TYR A 7 -5.29 -9.20 -10.51
CA TYR A 7 -6.59 -8.58 -10.27
C TYR A 7 -7.38 -9.29 -9.16
N SER A 8 -7.36 -10.63 -9.10
CA SER A 8 -8.05 -11.35 -8.03
C SER A 8 -7.39 -11.10 -6.66
N LEU A 9 -6.06 -11.06 -6.60
CA LEU A 9 -5.33 -10.69 -5.39
C LEU A 9 -5.68 -9.28 -4.91
N LEU A 10 -5.68 -8.28 -5.82
CA LEU A 10 -6.07 -6.90 -5.49
C LEU A 10 -7.48 -6.83 -4.90
N PHE A 11 -8.42 -7.60 -5.46
CA PHE A 11 -9.79 -7.63 -4.97
C PHE A 11 -9.88 -8.19 -3.55
N ILE A 12 -9.17 -9.30 -3.28
CA ILE A 12 -9.12 -9.89 -1.94
C ILE A 12 -8.52 -8.90 -0.92
N PHE A 13 -7.41 -8.23 -1.26
CA PHE A 13 -6.81 -7.23 -0.38
C PHE A 13 -7.71 -6.01 -0.16
N SER A 14 -8.51 -5.60 -1.15
CA SER A 14 -9.44 -4.48 -0.97
C SER A 14 -10.57 -4.81 0.02
N ILE A 15 -11.06 -6.06 0.02
CA ILE A 15 -12.08 -6.52 0.98
C ILE A 15 -11.49 -6.60 2.38
N THR A 16 -10.28 -7.16 2.52
CA THR A 16 -9.63 -7.24 3.84
C THR A 16 -9.32 -5.86 4.39
N PHE A 17 -8.95 -4.88 3.55
CA PHE A 17 -8.75 -3.50 3.97
C PHE A 17 -9.99 -2.90 4.65
N MET A 18 -11.18 -3.11 4.06
CA MET A 18 -12.44 -2.58 4.62
C MET A 18 -12.80 -3.18 5.98
N GLN A 19 -12.26 -4.36 6.32
CA GLN A 19 -12.54 -5.07 7.57
C GLN A 19 -11.52 -4.80 8.68
N MET A 20 -10.38 -4.17 8.37
CA MET A 20 -9.34 -3.90 9.36
C MET A 20 -9.72 -2.74 10.29
N ILE A 21 -9.40 -2.87 11.58
CA ILE A 21 -9.68 -1.84 12.59
C ILE A 21 -8.37 -1.21 13.08
N HIS A 22 -7.29 -1.99 13.19
CA HIS A 22 -6.03 -1.49 13.73
C HIS A 22 -5.29 -0.62 12.69
N PRO A 23 -4.99 0.65 12.99
CA PRO A 23 -4.44 1.60 12.01
C PRO A 23 -3.08 1.16 11.45
N LEU A 24 -2.23 0.54 12.26
CA LEU A 24 -0.96 -0.03 11.79
C LEU A 24 -1.17 -1.17 10.77
N ALA A 25 -2.17 -2.03 11.00
CA ALA A 25 -2.48 -3.15 10.12
C ALA A 25 -3.09 -2.64 8.81
N MET A 26 -3.95 -1.61 8.88
CA MET A 26 -4.43 -0.88 7.70
C MET A 26 -3.29 -0.28 6.88
N GLY A 27 -2.29 0.32 7.54
CA GLY A 27 -1.10 0.87 6.88
C GLY A 27 -0.27 -0.19 6.16
N LEU A 28 0.01 -1.32 6.82
CA LEU A 28 0.72 -2.45 6.21
C LEU A 28 -0.05 -3.03 5.01
N LEU A 29 -1.37 -3.15 5.14
CA LEU A 29 -2.21 -3.72 4.10
C LEU A 29 -2.30 -2.80 2.87
N LEU A 30 -2.37 -1.48 3.08
CA LEU A 30 -2.24 -0.50 2.00
C LEU A 30 -0.87 -0.61 1.30
N LEU A 31 0.22 -0.87 2.02
CA LEU A 31 1.57 -1.00 1.42
C LEU A 31 1.65 -2.22 0.50
N ILE A 32 1.04 -3.33 0.90
CA ILE A 32 0.94 -4.54 0.07
C ILE A 32 0.07 -4.26 -1.16
N GLN A 33 -1.06 -3.56 -1.00
CA GLN A 33 -1.95 -3.22 -2.09
C GLN A 33 -1.27 -2.30 -3.12
N THR A 34 -0.48 -1.32 -2.68
CA THR A 34 0.24 -0.41 -3.59
C THR A 34 1.37 -1.08 -4.34
N LEU A 35 2.08 -2.03 -3.72
CA LEU A 35 3.03 -2.90 -4.42
C LEU A 35 2.35 -3.69 -5.55
N LEU A 36 1.17 -4.27 -5.29
CA LEU A 36 0.40 -5.00 -6.30
C LEU A 36 -0.07 -4.08 -7.44
N ILE A 37 -0.47 -2.83 -7.14
CA ILE A 37 -0.84 -1.84 -8.15
C ILE A 37 0.38 -1.42 -9.00
N CYS A 38 1.55 -1.25 -8.39
CA CYS A 38 2.79 -0.92 -9.11
C CYS A 38 3.18 -2.07 -10.07
N LEU A 39 3.09 -3.32 -9.64
CA LEU A 39 3.32 -4.47 -10.51
C LEU A 39 2.32 -4.51 -11.67
N MET A 40 1.05 -4.24 -11.41
CA MET A 40 0.02 -4.21 -12.46
C MET A 40 0.24 -3.11 -13.48
N THR A 41 0.50 -1.88 -13.03
CA THR A 41 0.77 -0.75 -13.92
C THR A 41 2.06 -0.94 -14.71
N GLY A 42 3.09 -1.56 -14.12
CA GLY A 42 4.33 -1.92 -14.80
C GLY A 42 4.14 -2.97 -15.90
N LEU A 43 3.23 -3.93 -15.70
CA LEU A 43 2.90 -4.96 -16.70
C LEU A 43 2.00 -4.44 -17.83
N ILE A 44 1.26 -3.34 -17.61
CA ILE A 44 0.40 -2.73 -18.62
C ILE A 44 1.17 -1.69 -19.45
N ALA A 45 2.07 -0.94 -18.80
CA ALA A 45 2.84 0.11 -19.45
C ALA A 45 4.00 -0.44 -20.29
N LYS A 46 4.38 0.28 -21.35
CA LYS A 46 5.58 -0.06 -22.15
C LYS A 46 6.89 0.20 -21.42
N SER A 47 6.87 0.99 -20.33
CA SER A 47 8.03 1.24 -19.48
C SER A 47 7.61 1.28 -18.01
N PHE A 48 8.51 0.85 -17.13
CA PHE A 48 8.28 0.84 -15.68
C PHE A 48 8.37 2.22 -15.01
N TRP A 49 8.65 3.29 -15.77
CA TRP A 49 8.92 4.62 -15.21
C TRP A 49 7.75 5.16 -14.39
N PHE A 50 6.51 4.97 -14.88
CA PHE A 50 5.31 5.41 -14.17
C PHE A 50 5.05 4.59 -12.90
N SER A 51 5.18 3.26 -12.98
CA SER A 51 5.05 2.36 -11.83
C SER A 51 6.06 2.67 -10.72
N TYR A 52 7.29 3.00 -11.10
CA TYR A 52 8.36 3.38 -10.18
C TYR A 52 8.06 4.69 -9.44
N ILE A 53 7.60 5.73 -10.15
CA ILE A 53 7.22 7.01 -9.52
C ILE A 53 6.05 6.81 -8.55
N LEU A 54 5.05 6.03 -8.95
CA LEU A 54 3.89 5.72 -8.12
C LEU A 54 4.32 5.02 -6.83
N PHE A 55 5.23 4.05 -6.92
CA PHE A 55 5.79 3.37 -5.75
C PHE A 55 6.52 4.33 -4.81
N LEU A 56 7.40 5.19 -5.33
CA LEU A 56 8.20 6.11 -4.51
C LEU A 56 7.34 7.15 -3.77
N ILE A 57 6.35 7.73 -4.45
CA ILE A 57 5.46 8.72 -3.83
C ILE A 57 4.66 8.09 -2.70
N PHE A 58 4.14 6.88 -2.93
CA PHE A 58 3.32 6.20 -1.94
C PHE A 58 4.13 5.73 -0.73
N LEU A 59 5.32 5.18 -0.96
CA LEU A 59 6.23 4.77 0.10
C LEU A 59 6.68 5.97 0.94
N GLY A 60 6.97 7.10 0.30
CA GLY A 60 7.27 8.36 1.00
C GLY A 60 6.11 8.81 1.91
N GLY A 61 4.88 8.84 1.40
CA GLY A 61 3.70 9.21 2.19
C GLY A 61 3.44 8.26 3.37
N MET A 62 3.65 6.96 3.17
CA MET A 62 3.49 5.96 4.23
C MET A 62 4.53 6.08 5.34
N LEU A 63 5.78 6.39 5.01
CA LEU A 63 6.81 6.61 6.02
C LEU A 63 6.49 7.83 6.89
N VAL A 64 5.97 8.90 6.30
CA VAL A 64 5.52 10.09 7.05
C VAL A 64 4.37 9.73 8.00
N LEU A 65 3.37 8.98 7.52
CA LEU A 65 2.28 8.49 8.36
C LEU A 65 2.77 7.58 9.49
N PHE A 66 3.75 6.71 9.23
CA PHE A 66 4.31 5.83 10.23
C PHE A 66 5.02 6.63 11.34
N ILE A 67 5.86 7.60 10.97
CA ILE A 67 6.53 8.50 11.93
C ILE A 67 5.50 9.30 12.73
N TYR A 68 4.44 9.77 12.08
CA TYR A 68 3.37 10.50 12.75
C TYR A 68 2.67 9.65 13.82
N VAL A 69 2.27 8.42 13.48
CA VAL A 69 1.60 7.50 14.42
C VAL A 69 2.52 7.10 15.59
N THR A 70 3.81 6.83 15.33
CA THR A 70 4.75 6.51 16.43
C THR A 70 5.00 7.71 17.34
N SER A 71 5.07 8.93 16.79
CA SER A 71 5.22 10.15 17.59
C SER A 71 4.01 10.42 18.50
N LEU A 72 2.80 10.11 18.02
CA LEU A 72 1.57 10.19 18.82
C LEU A 72 1.55 9.13 19.93
N ALA A 73 1.92 7.89 19.63
CA ALA A 73 1.98 6.82 20.64
C ALA A 73 2.99 7.11 21.75
N SER A 74 4.11 7.77 21.44
CA SER A 74 5.07 8.22 22.47
C SER A 74 4.59 9.42 23.29
N ASN A 75 3.54 10.11 22.83
CA ASN A 75 2.99 11.29 23.48
C ASN A 75 1.64 11.01 24.17
N GLU A 76 1.14 9.77 24.13
CA GLU A 76 0.17 9.32 25.11
C GLU A 76 0.90 9.25 26.46
N MET A 77 0.68 10.26 27.30
CA MET A 77 1.05 10.16 28.70
C MET A 77 0.39 8.91 29.26
N PHE A 78 1.20 8.00 29.83
CA PHE A 78 0.70 6.94 30.70
C PHE A 78 -0.37 7.44 31.67
#